data_AF-A0A8X9A344-F1
#
_entry.id   AF-A0A8X9A344-F1
#
_cell.length_a   1.000
_cell.length_b   1.000
_cell.length_c   1.000
_cell.angle_alpha   90.00
_cell.angle_beta   90.00
_cell.angle_gamma   90.00
#
_symmetry.space_group_name_H-M   'P 1'
#
loop_
_entity.id
_entity.type
_entity.pdbx_description
1 polymer ?
#
loop_
_entity_poly.entity_id
_entity_poly.type
_entity_poly.pdbx_seq_one_letter_code
_entity_poly.pdbx_strand_id
1 'polypeptide(L)'
;MSADELNTVAAMLRRCAASCNLLVFGLSHETLLWNSLNHNGRTVFSRSKIQFRNPFHMEIPQETDDYIRESIDHSVGLTVSTDALLFKLRAVEVSRTHLRRQYLSLQSKLKEKDETIERSRAEASMNAVALKKFVEENQKLATECSNLLAPCNKWERECSLYDHDREALMDFANEADERAKEAEVWNRDLIRGGEKDIGGRVAFLQVSIPAVASSPDKDGKSTNTEEEHRLVNSLFTAMFGKDEIVSTAHSFLEAHTGIEVCNKLVTLWSSLSPLTQKAVALAAKVKSLEEDKDHLTINLHRAEEEVNVLFEENNVLNEENKRLMRQCYREKHNNGSSGGTASGKGKRKCSPKMSSPVEKKIDSSDVNMLRQPLSPLQFNSPESRMHKQ
;
A
#
# COMPACT_ATOMS: atom_id res chain seq x y z
N MET A 1 -33.95 -52.41 61.23
CA MET A 1 -34.36 -53.57 62.03
C MET A 1 -33.29 -53.84 63.07
N SER A 2 -33.68 -54.12 64.31
CA SER A 2 -32.77 -54.56 65.37
C SER A 2 -32.44 -56.05 65.24
N ALA A 3 -31.42 -56.52 65.99
CA ALA A 3 -31.08 -57.94 66.07
C ALA A 3 -32.24 -58.78 66.65
N ASP A 4 -33.00 -58.23 67.60
CA ASP A 4 -34.12 -58.92 68.25
C ASP A 4 -35.32 -59.09 67.30
N GLU A 5 -35.59 -58.09 66.45
CA GLU A 5 -36.60 -58.19 65.38
C GLU A 5 -36.22 -59.29 64.37
N LEU A 6 -34.95 -59.32 63.94
CA LEU A 6 -34.44 -60.36 63.03
C LEU A 6 -34.49 -61.76 63.65
N ASN A 7 -34.11 -61.90 64.93
CA ASN A 7 -34.22 -63.15 65.68
C ASN A 7 -35.68 -63.61 65.82
N THR A 8 -36.61 -62.67 66.02
CA THR A 8 -38.05 -62.97 66.09
C THR A 8 -38.60 -63.47 64.76
N VAL A 9 -38.21 -62.84 63.63
CA VAL A 9 -38.57 -63.31 62.28
C VAL A 9 -37.96 -64.67 61.99
N ALA A 10 -36.68 -64.90 62.34
CA ALA A 10 -36.03 -66.20 62.18
C ALA A 10 -36.70 -67.30 63.03
N ALA A 11 -37.11 -67.00 64.27
CA ALA A 11 -37.84 -67.92 65.13
C ALA A 11 -39.23 -68.27 64.58
N MET A 12 -39.94 -67.30 63.98
CA MET A 12 -41.21 -67.55 63.29
C MET A 12 -41.01 -68.45 62.05
N LEU A 13 -40.01 -68.18 61.21
CA LEU A 13 -39.70 -68.99 60.03
C LEU A 13 -39.34 -70.43 60.38
N ARG A 14 -38.58 -70.66 61.45
CA ARG A 14 -38.25 -72.02 61.96
C ARG A 14 -39.46 -72.80 62.47
N ARG A 15 -40.60 -72.15 62.74
CA ARG A 15 -41.86 -72.80 63.16
C ARG A 15 -42.82 -73.09 62.00
N CYS A 16 -42.52 -72.65 60.78
CA CYS A 16 -43.24 -73.08 59.57
C CYS A 16 -42.89 -74.54 59.24
N ALA A 17 -43.89 -75.42 59.19
CA ALA A 17 -43.71 -76.83 58.82
C ALA A 17 -43.60 -77.09 57.30
N ALA A 18 -43.75 -76.05 56.47
CA ALA A 18 -43.63 -76.10 55.01
C ALA A 18 -43.06 -74.76 54.47
N SER A 19 -42.72 -74.70 53.18
CA SER A 19 -42.05 -73.56 52.52
C SER A 19 -42.89 -72.27 52.53
N CYS A 20 -42.71 -71.46 53.56
CA CYS A 20 -43.37 -70.17 53.72
C CYS A 20 -42.73 -69.10 52.81
N ASN A 21 -43.52 -68.54 51.88
CA ASN A 21 -43.08 -67.43 51.04
C ASN A 21 -43.04 -66.13 51.86
N LEU A 22 -41.85 -65.62 52.17
CA LEU A 22 -41.67 -64.35 52.85
C LEU A 22 -41.56 -63.21 51.84
N LEU A 23 -42.46 -62.22 51.93
CA LEU A 23 -42.44 -61.01 51.11
C LEU A 23 -42.05 -59.83 51.98
N VAL A 24 -40.82 -59.33 51.84
CA VAL A 24 -40.28 -58.24 52.66
C VAL A 24 -40.23 -56.95 51.83
N PHE A 25 -40.94 -55.93 52.29
CA PHE A 25 -40.91 -54.57 51.72
C PHE A 25 -40.38 -53.57 52.77
N GLY A 26 -39.83 -52.44 52.30
CA GLY A 26 -39.39 -51.35 53.17
C GLY A 26 -37.97 -51.48 53.75
N LEU A 27 -37.17 -52.46 53.29
CA LEU A 27 -35.74 -52.53 53.63
C LEU A 27 -34.96 -51.44 52.88
N SER A 28 -34.24 -50.58 53.61
CA SER A 28 -33.25 -49.68 53.01
C SER A 28 -31.96 -50.46 52.68
N HIS A 29 -31.14 -49.89 51.78
CA HIS A 29 -29.88 -50.48 51.33
C HIS A 29 -28.83 -50.66 52.46
N GLU A 30 -29.04 -50.01 53.61
CA GLU A 30 -28.20 -50.11 54.80
C GLU A 30 -28.58 -51.29 55.71
N THR A 31 -29.74 -51.92 55.50
CA THR A 31 -30.18 -53.05 56.35
C THR A 31 -29.39 -54.32 56.04
N LEU A 32 -28.95 -55.02 57.10
CA LEU A 32 -28.20 -56.28 56.97
C LEU A 32 -28.93 -57.28 56.07
N LEU A 33 -30.23 -57.48 56.30
CA LEU A 33 -31.07 -58.39 55.51
C LEU A 33 -31.12 -58.05 54.01
N TRP A 34 -31.07 -56.77 53.64
CA TRP A 34 -30.96 -56.37 52.23
C TRP A 34 -29.62 -56.78 51.63
N ASN A 35 -28.52 -56.52 52.34
CA ASN A 35 -27.17 -56.88 51.88
C ASN A 35 -26.96 -58.39 51.79
N SER A 36 -27.58 -59.18 52.68
CA SER A 36 -27.56 -60.65 52.60
C SER A 36 -28.34 -61.20 51.40
N LEU A 37 -29.40 -60.53 50.97
CA LEU A 37 -30.26 -60.95 49.85
C LEU A 37 -29.80 -60.39 48.49
N ASN A 38 -28.89 -59.41 48.46
CA ASN A 38 -28.58 -58.63 47.27
C ASN A 38 -27.06 -58.58 46.98
N HIS A 39 -26.49 -59.73 46.62
CA HIS A 39 -25.05 -59.88 46.38
C HIS A 39 -24.64 -59.36 44.99
N ASN A 40 -23.59 -58.54 44.92
CA ASN A 40 -23.08 -57.91 43.69
C ASN A 40 -24.17 -57.25 42.81
N GLY A 41 -25.18 -56.65 43.44
CA GLY A 41 -26.28 -55.96 42.74
C GLY A 41 -27.32 -56.88 42.09
N ARG A 42 -27.33 -58.17 42.44
CA ARG A 42 -28.39 -59.13 42.03
C ARG A 42 -29.14 -59.63 43.24
N THR A 43 -30.46 -59.43 43.24
CA THR A 43 -31.35 -59.87 44.32
C THR A 43 -31.67 -61.35 44.15
N VAL A 44 -31.29 -62.18 45.12
CA VAL A 44 -31.45 -63.63 45.05
C VAL A 44 -32.75 -64.05 45.74
N PHE A 45 -33.74 -64.46 44.95
CA PHE A 45 -34.95 -65.11 45.45
C PHE A 45 -34.70 -66.61 45.64
N SER A 46 -34.49 -67.05 46.88
CA SER A 46 -34.50 -68.49 47.20
C SER A 46 -35.91 -69.05 47.02
N ARG A 47 -36.10 -69.88 46.00
CA ARG A 47 -37.35 -70.62 45.74
C ARG A 47 -37.06 -72.10 45.59
N SER A 48 -36.74 -72.76 46.69
CA SER A 48 -36.47 -74.20 46.74
C SER A 48 -37.74 -75.03 46.48
N LYS A 49 -37.81 -75.59 45.27
CA LYS A 49 -38.69 -76.68 44.80
C LYS A 49 -40.21 -76.44 44.91
N ILE A 50 -40.79 -75.88 43.84
CA ILE A 50 -42.14 -76.24 43.39
C ILE A 50 -42.03 -76.84 41.99
N GLN A 51 -42.64 -78.02 41.82
CA GLN A 51 -42.57 -78.82 40.60
C GLN A 51 -43.51 -78.29 39.52
N PHE A 52 -43.11 -77.21 38.84
CA PHE A 52 -43.69 -76.80 37.55
C PHE A 52 -42.69 -77.07 36.42
N ARG A 53 -43.15 -77.80 35.40
CA ARG A 53 -42.44 -77.98 34.12
C ARG A 53 -42.12 -76.60 33.53
N ASN A 54 -40.84 -76.23 33.52
CA ASN A 54 -40.33 -75.09 32.75
C ASN A 54 -38.90 -75.41 32.30
N PRO A 55 -38.52 -75.22 31.03
CA PRO A 55 -37.31 -75.83 30.46
C PRO A 55 -36.00 -75.06 30.67
N PHE A 56 -35.99 -74.03 31.52
CA PHE A 56 -34.81 -73.19 31.77
C PHE A 56 -34.27 -73.38 33.19
N HIS A 57 -33.53 -74.47 33.38
CA HIS A 57 -32.77 -74.73 34.60
C HIS A 57 -31.49 -73.88 34.58
N MET A 58 -31.52 -72.67 35.16
CA MET A 58 -30.26 -72.03 35.57
C MET A 58 -29.79 -72.70 36.86
N GLU A 59 -28.92 -73.69 36.72
CA GLU A 59 -28.06 -74.12 37.81
C GLU A 59 -27.21 -72.93 38.25
N ILE A 60 -27.51 -72.41 39.45
CA ILE A 60 -26.61 -71.52 40.17
C ILE A 60 -25.35 -72.34 40.45
N PRO A 61 -24.15 -71.90 40.04
CA PRO A 61 -22.92 -72.65 40.31
C PRO A 61 -22.81 -72.95 41.80
N GLN A 62 -22.39 -74.16 42.15
CA GLN A 62 -22.42 -74.63 43.54
C GLN A 62 -21.63 -73.71 44.49
N GLU A 63 -20.49 -73.18 44.03
CA GLU A 63 -19.69 -72.13 44.69
C GLU A 63 -20.50 -70.88 45.06
N THR A 64 -21.49 -70.52 44.25
CA THR A 64 -22.38 -69.37 44.47
C THR A 64 -23.52 -69.72 45.44
N ASP A 65 -24.10 -70.93 45.38
CA ASP A 65 -25.12 -71.39 46.33
C ASP A 65 -24.55 -71.54 47.76
N ASP A 66 -23.36 -72.15 47.87
CA ASP A 66 -22.64 -72.28 49.14
C ASP A 66 -22.25 -70.89 49.70
N TYR A 67 -21.79 -69.95 48.86
CA TYR A 67 -21.52 -68.56 49.27
C TYR A 67 -22.77 -67.83 49.80
N ILE A 68 -23.93 -68.05 49.16
CA ILE A 68 -25.22 -67.48 49.60
C ILE A 68 -25.59 -68.07 50.96
N ARG A 69 -25.50 -69.39 51.11
CA ARG A 69 -25.79 -70.10 52.37
C ARG A 69 -24.92 -69.60 53.53
N GLU A 70 -23.61 -69.57 53.35
CA GLU A 70 -22.67 -69.10 54.37
C GLU A 70 -22.81 -67.60 54.69
N SER A 71 -23.26 -66.79 53.73
CA SER A 71 -23.54 -65.37 53.98
C SER A 71 -24.86 -65.15 54.73
N ILE A 72 -25.87 -66.02 54.52
CA ILE A 72 -27.08 -66.05 55.35
C ILE A 72 -26.72 -66.51 56.77
N ASP A 73 -25.95 -67.59 56.92
CA ASP A 73 -25.52 -68.12 58.22
C ASP A 73 -24.71 -67.09 59.03
N HIS A 74 -23.80 -66.36 58.38
CA HIS A 74 -23.11 -65.22 58.99
C HIS A 74 -24.08 -64.14 59.48
N SER A 75 -25.11 -63.82 58.68
CA SER A 75 -26.08 -62.77 58.96
C SER A 75 -27.02 -63.10 60.13
N VAL A 76 -27.17 -64.39 60.46
CA VAL A 76 -27.91 -64.87 61.64
C VAL A 76 -27.01 -65.19 62.84
N GLY A 77 -25.74 -64.75 62.80
CA GLY A 77 -24.82 -64.83 63.94
C GLY A 77 -24.14 -66.19 64.12
N LEU A 78 -24.18 -67.08 63.14
CA LEU A 78 -23.43 -68.34 63.18
C LEU A 78 -21.95 -68.10 62.84
N THR A 79 -21.07 -68.92 63.41
CA THR A 79 -19.62 -68.86 63.17
C THR A 79 -19.31 -69.21 61.72
N VAL A 80 -18.80 -68.23 60.97
CA VAL A 80 -18.40 -68.35 59.56
C VAL A 80 -17.29 -69.40 59.42
N SER A 81 -17.38 -70.27 58.40
CA SER A 81 -16.35 -71.26 58.13
C SER A 81 -15.02 -70.57 57.77
N THR A 82 -13.89 -71.21 58.13
CA THR A 82 -12.57 -70.68 57.77
C THR A 82 -12.38 -70.61 56.26
N ASP A 83 -12.96 -71.56 55.52
CA ASP A 83 -12.91 -71.61 54.06
C ASP A 83 -13.69 -70.46 53.42
N ALA A 84 -14.86 -70.10 53.95
CA ALA A 84 -15.62 -68.91 53.51
C ALA A 84 -14.83 -67.61 53.67
N LEU A 85 -14.11 -67.47 54.79
CA LEU A 85 -13.26 -66.30 55.05
C LEU A 85 -12.07 -66.26 54.09
N LEU A 86 -11.43 -67.40 53.83
CA LEU A 86 -10.33 -67.51 52.85
C LEU A 86 -10.80 -67.26 51.40
N PHE A 87 -12.02 -67.69 51.05
CA PHE A 87 -12.63 -67.41 49.76
C PHE A 87 -12.94 -65.91 49.60
N LYS A 88 -13.58 -65.30 50.62
CA LYS A 88 -13.84 -63.85 50.66
C LYS A 88 -12.55 -63.04 50.60
N LEU A 89 -11.48 -63.46 51.30
CA LEU A 89 -10.16 -62.83 51.22
C LEU A 89 -9.62 -62.85 49.78
N ARG A 90 -9.58 -64.02 49.12
CA ARG A 90 -9.11 -64.14 47.74
C ARG A 90 -9.95 -63.31 46.76
N ALA A 91 -11.28 -63.29 46.92
CA ALA A 91 -12.17 -62.46 46.10
C ALA A 91 -11.87 -60.95 46.25
N VAL A 92 -11.58 -60.50 47.47
CA VAL A 92 -11.15 -59.11 47.74
C VAL A 92 -9.75 -58.83 47.17
N GLU A 93 -8.81 -59.78 47.22
CA GLU A 93 -7.49 -59.62 46.61
C GLU A 93 -7.55 -59.55 45.08
N VAL A 94 -8.37 -60.40 44.44
CA VAL A 94 -8.60 -60.40 42.99
C VAL A 94 -9.29 -59.09 42.56
N SER A 95 -10.32 -58.63 43.27
CA SER A 95 -10.97 -57.35 42.95
C SER A 95 -10.04 -56.14 43.19
N ARG A 96 -9.24 -56.14 44.27
CA ARG A 96 -8.22 -55.10 44.53
C ARG A 96 -7.15 -55.05 43.44
N THR A 97 -6.65 -56.19 42.99
CA THR A 97 -5.65 -56.26 41.91
C THR A 97 -6.25 -55.84 40.56
N HIS A 98 -7.50 -56.21 40.29
CA HIS A 98 -8.24 -55.74 39.11
C HIS A 98 -8.43 -54.22 39.12
N LEU A 99 -8.91 -53.65 40.23
CA LEU A 99 -9.11 -52.20 40.40
C LEU A 99 -7.79 -51.44 40.26
N ARG A 100 -6.69 -51.95 40.86
CA ARG A 100 -5.36 -51.34 40.72
C ARG A 100 -4.87 -51.35 39.27
N ARG A 101 -5.17 -52.41 38.49
CA ARG A 101 -4.85 -52.46 37.05
C ARG A 101 -5.68 -51.46 36.25
N GLN A 102 -6.97 -51.30 36.56
CA GLN A 102 -7.82 -50.27 35.95
C GLN A 102 -7.31 -48.85 36.26
N TYR A 103 -6.99 -48.57 37.54
CA TYR A 103 -6.43 -47.28 37.97
C TYR A 103 -5.15 -46.93 37.19
N LEU A 104 -4.19 -47.86 37.08
CA LEU A 104 -2.95 -47.63 36.33
C LEU A 104 -3.21 -47.40 34.83
N SER A 105 -4.18 -48.12 34.24
CA SER A 105 -4.59 -47.90 32.85
C SER A 105 -5.21 -46.51 32.64
N LEU A 106 -6.08 -46.07 33.56
CA LEU A 106 -6.68 -44.73 33.53
C LEU A 106 -5.63 -43.63 33.74
N GLN A 107 -4.68 -43.82 34.67
CA GLN A 107 -3.59 -42.90 34.91
C GLN A 107 -2.68 -42.75 33.67
N SER A 108 -2.38 -43.85 32.98
CA SER A 108 -1.63 -43.81 31.71
C SER A 108 -2.38 -43.05 30.62
N LYS A 109 -3.70 -43.29 30.49
CA LYS A 109 -4.55 -42.58 29.52
C LYS A 109 -4.67 -41.10 29.83
N LEU A 110 -4.76 -40.71 31.11
CA LEU A 110 -4.80 -39.30 31.51
C LEU A 110 -3.53 -38.57 31.07
N LYS A 111 -2.36 -39.15 31.37
CA LYS A 111 -1.06 -38.59 30.95
C LYS A 111 -0.94 -38.44 29.42
N GLU A 112 -1.39 -39.43 28.65
CA GLU A 112 -1.42 -39.37 27.18
C GLU A 112 -2.31 -38.22 26.67
N LYS A 113 -3.44 -37.95 27.35
CA LYS A 113 -4.32 -36.83 27.04
C LYS A 113 -3.70 -35.50 27.41
N ASP A 114 -3.06 -35.38 28.58
CA ASP A 114 -2.33 -34.18 29.00
C ASP A 114 -1.20 -33.82 28.02
N GLU A 115 -0.40 -34.81 27.61
CA GLU A 115 0.64 -34.63 26.58
C GLU A 115 0.06 -34.20 25.22
N THR A 116 -1.17 -34.62 24.91
CA THR A 116 -1.87 -34.22 23.68
C THR A 116 -2.44 -32.81 23.76
N ILE A 117 -2.95 -32.41 24.93
CA ILE A 117 -3.38 -31.04 25.21
C ILE A 117 -2.19 -30.09 25.09
N GLU A 118 -1.07 -30.37 25.74
CA GLU A 118 0.11 -29.50 25.69
C GLU A 118 0.73 -29.41 24.28
N ARG A 119 0.74 -30.51 23.49
CA ARG A 119 1.09 -30.44 22.06
C ARG A 119 0.16 -29.50 21.28
N SER A 120 -1.16 -29.64 21.44
CA SER A 120 -2.13 -28.76 20.76
C SER A 120 -2.03 -27.30 21.20
N ARG A 121 -1.67 -27.06 22.46
CA ARG A 121 -1.48 -25.72 23.05
C ARG A 121 -0.22 -25.04 22.50
N ALA A 122 0.88 -25.78 22.37
CA ALA A 122 2.10 -25.29 21.73
C ALA A 122 1.86 -24.93 20.27
N GLU A 123 1.18 -25.81 19.51
CA GLU A 123 0.80 -25.55 18.12
C GLU A 123 -0.10 -24.31 17.99
N ALA A 124 -1.16 -24.21 18.80
CA ALA A 124 -2.05 -23.05 18.80
C ALA A 124 -1.32 -21.74 19.15
N SER A 125 -0.36 -21.79 20.09
CA SER A 125 0.50 -20.64 20.44
C SER A 125 1.39 -20.21 19.27
N MET A 126 2.05 -21.15 18.61
CA MET A 126 2.87 -20.87 17.41
C MET A 126 2.02 -20.29 16.27
N ASN A 127 0.84 -20.86 16.03
CA ASN A 127 -0.10 -20.39 15.01
C ASN A 127 -0.61 -18.97 15.33
N ALA A 128 -0.90 -18.67 16.60
CA ALA A 128 -1.30 -17.32 17.01
C ALA A 128 -0.18 -16.27 16.78
N VAL A 129 1.08 -16.62 17.05
CA VAL A 129 2.24 -15.74 16.77
C VAL A 129 2.43 -15.56 15.26
N ALA A 130 2.28 -16.61 14.45
CA ALA A 130 2.37 -16.53 13.00
C ALA A 130 1.26 -15.64 12.40
N LEU A 131 0.01 -15.83 12.84
CA LEU A 131 -1.12 -14.99 12.44
C LEU A 131 -0.93 -13.52 12.84
N LYS A 132 -0.40 -13.26 14.05
CA LYS A 132 -0.10 -11.89 14.49
C LYS A 132 0.90 -11.20 13.55
N LYS A 133 2.01 -11.86 13.22
CA LYS A 133 3.01 -11.31 12.27
C LYS A 133 2.40 -11.06 10.89
N PHE A 134 1.59 -11.99 10.38
CA PHE A 134 0.91 -11.82 9.10
C PHE A 134 -0.06 -10.62 9.10
N VAL A 135 -0.78 -10.37 10.20
CA VAL A 135 -1.63 -9.18 10.34
C VAL A 135 -0.79 -7.89 10.39
N GLU A 136 0.32 -7.89 11.13
CA GLU A 136 1.26 -6.74 11.20
C GLU A 136 1.85 -6.41 9.82
N GLU A 137 2.27 -7.43 9.06
CA GLU A 137 2.79 -7.28 7.69
C GLU A 137 1.71 -6.78 6.71
N ASN A 138 0.49 -7.32 6.77
CA ASN A 138 -0.62 -6.83 5.93
C ASN A 138 -1.01 -5.39 6.28
N GLN A 139 -0.97 -5.00 7.56
CA GLN A 139 -1.26 -3.63 7.98
C GLN A 139 -0.16 -2.67 7.48
N LYS A 140 1.11 -3.09 7.50
CA LYS A 140 2.23 -2.33 6.91
C LYS A 140 2.07 -2.19 5.39
N LEU A 141 1.73 -3.27 4.68
CA LEU A 141 1.45 -3.21 3.24
C LEU A 141 0.28 -2.27 2.92
N ALA A 142 -0.79 -2.27 3.74
CA ALA A 142 -1.92 -1.38 3.55
C ALA A 142 -1.55 0.11 3.74
N THR A 143 -0.65 0.43 4.69
CA THR A 143 -0.15 1.80 4.85
C THR A 143 0.80 2.20 3.72
N GLU A 144 1.66 1.29 3.25
CA GLU A 144 2.51 1.51 2.06
C GLU A 144 1.67 1.75 0.79
N CYS A 145 0.65 0.93 0.54
CA CYS A 145 -0.30 1.16 -0.55
C CYS A 145 -0.96 2.54 -0.44
N SER A 146 -1.42 2.94 0.76
CA SER A 146 -2.05 4.25 0.98
C SER A 146 -1.07 5.41 0.74
N ASN A 147 0.18 5.26 1.18
CA ASN A 147 1.25 6.25 1.00
C ASN A 147 1.66 6.41 -0.47
N LEU A 148 1.53 5.36 -1.30
CA LEU A 148 1.76 5.42 -2.75
C LEU A 148 0.54 5.95 -3.51
N LEU A 149 -0.68 5.68 -3.04
CA LEU A 149 -1.92 6.13 -3.66
C LEU A 149 -2.09 7.66 -3.56
N ALA A 150 -1.69 8.27 -2.44
CA ALA A 150 -1.75 9.71 -2.23
C ALA A 150 -0.99 10.55 -3.29
N PRO A 151 0.30 10.29 -3.61
CA PRO A 151 1.00 10.97 -4.70
C PRO A 151 0.49 10.55 -6.08
N CYS A 152 0.06 9.30 -6.32
CA CYS A 152 -0.59 8.92 -7.58
C CYS A 152 -1.82 9.82 -7.86
N ASN A 153 -2.70 9.99 -6.88
CA ASN A 153 -3.86 10.88 -6.98
C ASN A 153 -3.48 12.37 -7.09
N LYS A 154 -2.25 12.78 -6.72
CA LYS A 154 -1.74 14.14 -6.97
C LYS A 154 -1.32 14.28 -8.44
N TRP A 155 -0.52 13.34 -8.94
CA TRP A 155 -0.06 13.34 -10.33
C TRP A 155 -1.20 13.16 -11.33
N GLU A 156 -2.21 12.34 -11.05
CA GLU A 156 -3.40 12.18 -11.89
C GLU A 156 -4.18 13.50 -12.05
N ARG A 157 -4.33 14.27 -10.97
CA ARG A 157 -4.91 15.62 -11.02
C ARG A 157 -4.04 16.60 -11.80
N GLU A 158 -2.72 16.54 -11.62
CA GLU A 158 -1.78 17.39 -12.36
C GLU A 158 -1.81 17.09 -13.87
N CYS A 159 -1.82 15.81 -14.26
CA CYS A 159 -2.00 15.39 -15.66
C CYS A 159 -3.34 15.90 -16.23
N SER A 160 -4.43 15.80 -15.46
CA SER A 160 -5.74 16.32 -15.86
C SER A 160 -5.73 17.83 -16.09
N LEU A 161 -4.96 18.59 -15.29
CA LEU A 161 -4.76 20.04 -15.49
C LEU A 161 -3.95 20.31 -16.76
N TYR A 162 -2.88 19.56 -17.03
CA TYR A 162 -2.11 19.69 -18.27
C TYR A 162 -2.93 19.35 -19.53
N ASP A 163 -3.79 18.32 -19.46
CA ASP A 163 -4.70 17.98 -20.55
C ASP A 163 -5.71 19.11 -20.82
N HIS A 164 -6.25 19.73 -19.77
CA HIS A 164 -7.17 20.87 -19.86
C HIS A 164 -6.50 22.15 -20.38
N ASP A 165 -5.32 22.51 -19.85
CA ASP A 165 -4.53 23.66 -20.34
C ASP A 165 -4.18 23.49 -21.83
N ARG A 166 -3.86 22.25 -22.28
CA ARG A 166 -3.59 21.95 -23.70
C ARG A 166 -4.84 22.15 -24.57
N GLU A 167 -6.01 21.70 -24.11
CA GLU A 167 -7.27 21.83 -24.82
C GLU A 167 -7.66 23.32 -24.95
N ALA A 168 -7.59 24.08 -23.86
CA ALA A 168 -7.85 25.52 -23.86
C ALA A 168 -6.90 26.32 -24.79
N LEU A 169 -5.62 25.93 -24.88
CA LEU A 169 -4.68 26.52 -25.84
C LEU A 169 -4.99 26.15 -27.30
N MET A 170 -5.53 24.96 -27.55
CA MET A 170 -5.97 24.55 -28.88
C MET A 170 -7.21 25.34 -29.33
N ASP A 171 -8.19 25.51 -28.44
CA ASP A 171 -9.38 26.32 -28.71
C ASP A 171 -9.02 27.80 -28.95
N PHE A 172 -8.14 28.38 -28.13
CA PHE A 172 -7.64 29.73 -28.34
C PHE A 172 -6.94 29.90 -29.71
N ALA A 173 -6.16 28.90 -30.15
CA ALA A 173 -5.53 28.94 -31.47
C ALA A 173 -6.57 28.90 -32.60
N ASN A 174 -7.63 28.09 -32.46
CA ASN A 174 -8.76 28.05 -33.40
C ASN A 174 -9.49 29.40 -33.45
N GLU A 175 -9.81 30.01 -32.30
CA GLU A 175 -10.45 31.34 -32.22
C GLU A 175 -9.57 32.47 -32.77
N ALA A 176 -8.25 32.35 -32.67
CA ALA A 176 -7.32 33.32 -33.26
C ALA A 176 -7.26 33.20 -34.78
N ASP A 177 -7.26 31.97 -35.32
CA ASP A 177 -7.26 31.69 -36.75
C ASP A 177 -8.58 32.12 -37.42
N GLU A 178 -9.74 31.86 -36.80
CA GLU A 178 -11.03 32.36 -37.31
C GLU A 178 -11.11 33.89 -37.30
N ARG A 179 -10.64 34.58 -36.25
CA ARG A 179 -10.55 36.05 -36.27
C ARG A 179 -9.60 36.58 -37.34
N ALA A 180 -8.51 35.87 -37.63
CA ALA A 180 -7.61 36.23 -38.73
C ALA A 180 -8.28 36.08 -40.10
N LYS A 181 -8.98 34.96 -40.33
CA LYS A 181 -9.79 34.71 -41.54
C LYS A 181 -10.88 35.78 -41.74
N GLU A 182 -11.60 36.14 -40.68
CA GLU A 182 -12.59 37.22 -40.71
C GLU A 182 -11.93 38.55 -41.12
N ALA A 183 -10.83 38.93 -40.48
CA ALA A 183 -10.11 40.17 -40.79
C ALA A 183 -9.59 40.19 -42.25
N GLU A 184 -9.13 39.05 -42.80
CA GLU A 184 -8.79 38.93 -44.21
C GLU A 184 -9.99 39.12 -45.15
N VAL A 185 -11.16 38.57 -44.80
CA VAL A 185 -12.40 38.76 -45.59
C VAL A 185 -12.77 40.25 -45.61
N TRP A 186 -12.82 40.89 -44.44
CA TRP A 186 -13.08 42.33 -44.31
C TRP A 186 -12.08 43.18 -45.11
N ASN A 187 -10.79 42.84 -45.07
CA ASN A 187 -9.75 43.55 -45.83
C ASN A 187 -9.94 43.36 -47.34
N ARG A 188 -10.17 42.13 -47.82
CA ARG A 188 -10.45 41.84 -49.24
C ARG A 188 -11.67 42.60 -49.75
N ASP A 189 -12.73 42.71 -48.96
CA ASP A 189 -13.94 43.42 -49.37
C ASP A 189 -13.77 44.95 -49.32
N LEU A 190 -12.99 45.48 -48.36
CA LEU A 190 -12.63 46.89 -48.33
C LEU A 190 -11.74 47.28 -49.51
N ILE A 191 -10.72 46.46 -49.86
CA ILE A 191 -9.90 46.66 -51.06
C ILE A 191 -10.78 46.63 -52.31
N ARG A 192 -11.61 45.59 -52.47
CA ARG A 192 -12.52 45.46 -53.62
C ARG A 192 -13.52 46.61 -53.74
N GLY A 193 -13.96 47.17 -52.62
CA GLY A 193 -14.81 48.38 -52.58
C GLY A 193 -14.03 49.65 -52.96
N GLY A 194 -12.85 49.83 -52.38
CA GLY A 194 -11.95 50.96 -52.65
C GLY A 194 -11.44 50.99 -54.08
N GLU A 195 -11.07 49.86 -54.67
CA GLU A 195 -10.70 49.73 -56.08
C GLU A 195 -11.83 50.14 -57.02
N LYS A 196 -13.09 49.85 -56.66
CA LYS A 196 -14.26 50.30 -57.44
C LYS A 196 -14.51 51.80 -57.31
N ASP A 197 -14.43 52.37 -56.10
CA ASP A 197 -14.60 53.82 -55.89
C ASP A 197 -13.47 54.62 -56.54
N ILE A 198 -12.22 54.25 -56.25
CA ILE A 198 -11.02 54.87 -56.83
C ILE A 198 -11.01 54.65 -58.34
N GLY A 199 -11.35 53.46 -58.84
CA GLY A 199 -11.46 53.19 -60.27
C GLY A 199 -12.48 54.09 -60.97
N GLY A 200 -13.66 54.29 -60.35
CA GLY A 200 -14.67 55.23 -60.84
C GLY A 200 -14.19 56.69 -60.82
N ARG A 201 -13.53 57.10 -59.74
CA ARG A 201 -13.00 58.47 -59.57
C ARG A 201 -11.79 58.77 -60.46
N VAL A 202 -10.93 57.79 -60.68
CA VAL A 202 -9.79 57.88 -61.62
C VAL A 202 -10.32 57.90 -63.05
N ALA A 203 -11.30 57.07 -63.42
CA ALA A 203 -11.94 57.16 -64.73
C ALA A 203 -12.56 58.55 -64.99
N PHE A 204 -13.19 59.14 -63.97
CA PHE A 204 -13.70 60.52 -64.01
C PHE A 204 -12.60 61.59 -64.17
N LEU A 205 -11.50 61.47 -63.43
CA LEU A 205 -10.37 62.41 -63.50
C LEU A 205 -9.50 62.25 -64.76
N GLN A 206 -9.37 61.03 -65.29
CA GLN A 206 -8.63 60.71 -66.52
C GLN A 206 -9.25 61.38 -67.75
N VAL A 207 -10.58 61.57 -67.75
CA VAL A 207 -11.32 62.34 -68.77
C VAL A 207 -11.01 63.85 -68.70
N SER A 208 -10.36 64.33 -67.62
CA SER A 208 -10.32 65.75 -67.24
C SER A 208 -8.93 66.44 -67.29
N ILE A 209 -7.81 65.76 -67.55
CA ILE A 209 -6.46 66.36 -67.46
C ILE A 209 -5.48 65.88 -68.57
N PRO A 210 -4.80 66.78 -69.33
CA PRO A 210 -3.68 66.45 -70.23
C PRO A 210 -2.29 66.59 -69.56
N ALA A 211 -1.29 65.82 -70.03
CA ALA A 211 -0.02 65.56 -69.31
C ALA A 211 1.24 66.29 -69.84
N VAL A 212 2.15 66.69 -68.93
CA VAL A 212 3.55 67.10 -69.18
C VAL A 212 4.43 66.74 -67.96
N ALA A 213 5.68 66.26 -68.17
CA ALA A 213 6.63 65.91 -67.10
C ALA A 213 8.13 65.99 -67.51
N SER A 214 9.02 66.50 -66.63
CA SER A 214 10.52 66.56 -66.70
C SER A 214 11.10 67.37 -65.51
N SER A 215 12.36 67.33 -65.02
CA SER A 215 13.49 66.34 -65.01
C SER A 215 14.60 66.87 -64.02
N PRO A 216 15.45 66.05 -63.36
CA PRO A 216 16.41 66.49 -62.30
C PRO A 216 17.92 66.43 -62.68
N ASP A 217 18.84 67.01 -61.86
CA ASP A 217 20.32 66.72 -61.72
C ASP A 217 21.04 67.78 -60.79
N LYS A 218 22.29 67.70 -60.26
CA LYS A 218 23.25 66.63 -59.84
C LYS A 218 24.44 67.21 -59.00
N ASP A 219 25.27 66.35 -58.36
CA ASP A 219 26.70 66.50 -57.91
C ASP A 219 27.14 67.62 -56.91
N GLY A 220 28.25 67.58 -56.12
CA GLY A 220 29.24 66.52 -55.76
C GLY A 220 30.54 67.06 -55.05
N LYS A 221 31.29 66.20 -54.31
CA LYS A 221 32.75 66.25 -53.86
C LYS A 221 33.18 66.84 -52.48
N SER A 222 33.74 66.01 -51.56
CA SER A 222 35.11 66.14 -50.95
C SER A 222 35.53 65.09 -49.87
N THR A 223 36.85 64.91 -49.66
CA THR A 223 37.59 64.34 -48.49
C THR A 223 37.67 62.82 -48.20
N ASN A 224 38.91 62.33 -47.96
CA ASN A 224 39.19 60.96 -47.51
C ASN A 224 38.64 60.67 -46.10
N THR A 225 38.49 61.70 -45.26
CA THR A 225 37.90 61.57 -43.91
C THR A 225 36.41 61.23 -43.99
N GLU A 226 35.68 61.78 -44.98
CA GLU A 226 34.32 61.35 -45.28
C GLU A 226 34.27 59.91 -45.80
N GLU A 227 35.26 59.46 -46.58
CA GLU A 227 35.34 58.06 -47.02
C GLU A 227 35.60 57.10 -45.84
N GLU A 228 36.52 57.42 -44.93
CA GLU A 228 36.76 56.66 -43.69
C GLU A 228 35.50 56.62 -42.81
N HIS A 229 34.87 57.77 -42.56
CA HIS A 229 33.62 57.83 -41.81
C HIS A 229 32.50 57.03 -42.49
N ARG A 230 32.40 57.06 -43.83
CA ARG A 230 31.42 56.28 -44.60
C ARG A 230 31.69 54.78 -44.50
N LEU A 231 32.95 54.34 -44.58
CA LEU A 231 33.34 52.94 -44.44
C LEU A 231 33.08 52.42 -43.02
N VAL A 232 33.47 53.16 -41.99
CA VAL A 232 33.21 52.82 -40.58
C VAL A 232 31.70 52.79 -40.29
N ASN A 233 30.94 53.77 -40.78
CA ASN A 233 29.49 53.81 -40.62
C ASN A 233 28.80 52.64 -41.35
N SER A 234 29.32 52.24 -42.53
CA SER A 234 28.87 51.05 -43.26
C SER A 234 29.18 49.77 -42.49
N LEU A 235 30.38 49.65 -41.89
CA LEU A 235 30.78 48.50 -41.07
C LEU A 235 29.86 48.33 -39.85
N PHE A 236 29.62 49.40 -39.09
CA PHE A 236 28.67 49.36 -37.96
C PHE A 236 27.26 48.96 -38.40
N THR A 237 26.79 49.45 -39.55
CA THR A 237 25.46 49.12 -40.08
C THR A 237 25.37 47.65 -40.54
N ALA A 238 26.47 47.10 -41.07
CA ALA A 238 26.55 45.69 -41.47
C ALA A 238 26.67 44.73 -40.28
N MET A 239 27.29 45.16 -39.17
CA MET A 239 27.51 44.31 -37.99
C MET A 239 26.35 44.32 -36.98
N PHE A 240 25.59 45.42 -36.87
CA PHE A 240 24.62 45.62 -35.77
C PHE A 240 23.24 46.14 -36.22
N GLY A 241 22.94 46.13 -37.53
CA GLY A 241 21.71 46.71 -38.06
C GLY A 241 21.62 48.23 -37.89
N LYS A 242 20.42 48.81 -38.04
CA LYS A 242 20.17 50.24 -37.81
C LYS A 242 19.52 50.52 -36.45
N ASP A 243 18.52 49.73 -36.09
CA ASP A 243 17.63 50.06 -34.95
C ASP A 243 18.08 49.41 -33.63
N GLU A 244 18.71 48.22 -33.69
CA GLU A 244 19.19 47.47 -32.52
C GLU A 244 20.29 48.22 -31.74
N ILE A 245 21.15 48.96 -32.46
CA ILE A 245 22.19 49.84 -31.91
C ILE A 245 21.61 50.87 -30.95
N VAL A 246 20.56 51.58 -31.39
CA VAL A 246 19.98 52.72 -30.66
C VAL A 246 19.28 52.23 -29.41
N SER A 247 18.53 51.12 -29.51
CA SER A 247 17.89 50.48 -28.35
C SER A 247 18.94 49.99 -27.34
N THR A 248 20.00 49.31 -27.81
CA THR A 248 21.05 48.75 -26.92
C THR A 248 21.75 49.86 -26.13
N ALA A 249 22.08 50.99 -26.78
CA ALA A 249 22.71 52.11 -26.09
C ALA A 249 21.78 52.79 -25.08
N HIS A 250 20.52 53.04 -25.43
CA HIS A 250 19.55 53.65 -24.51
C HIS A 250 19.32 52.77 -23.28
N SER A 251 19.00 51.49 -23.45
CA SER A 251 18.76 50.58 -22.33
C SER A 251 19.97 50.45 -21.39
N PHE A 252 21.20 50.42 -21.94
CA PHE A 252 22.41 50.40 -21.14
C PHE A 252 22.62 51.70 -20.35
N LEU A 253 22.45 52.86 -20.98
CA LEU A 253 22.65 54.14 -20.32
C LEU A 253 21.57 54.44 -19.28
N GLU A 254 20.33 54.00 -19.51
CA GLU A 254 19.22 54.08 -18.55
C GLU A 254 19.48 53.22 -17.31
N ALA A 255 19.93 51.97 -17.51
CA ALA A 255 20.34 51.07 -16.41
C ALA A 255 21.50 51.64 -15.58
N HIS A 256 22.36 52.46 -16.19
CA HIS A 256 23.54 53.06 -15.56
C HIS A 256 23.37 54.55 -15.20
N THR A 257 22.13 55.05 -15.08
CA THR A 257 21.81 56.45 -14.74
C THR A 257 22.39 56.94 -13.41
N GLY A 258 22.76 56.05 -12.48
CA GLY A 258 23.50 56.37 -11.27
C GLY A 258 24.94 56.86 -11.51
N ILE A 259 25.51 56.64 -12.70
CA ILE A 259 26.82 57.15 -13.10
C ILE A 259 26.62 58.52 -13.76
N GLU A 260 27.21 59.57 -13.16
CA GLU A 260 27.04 60.97 -13.60
C GLU A 260 27.37 61.18 -15.09
N VAL A 261 28.37 60.46 -15.61
CA VAL A 261 28.78 60.49 -17.02
C VAL A 261 27.71 59.88 -17.93
N CYS A 262 27.11 58.75 -17.55
CA CYS A 262 26.03 58.11 -18.31
C CYS A 262 24.77 59.00 -18.36
N ASN A 263 24.39 59.59 -17.23
CA ASN A 263 23.25 60.52 -17.15
C ASN A 263 23.45 61.77 -18.05
N LYS A 264 24.65 62.37 -18.01
CA LYS A 264 25.02 63.47 -18.93
C LYS A 264 24.99 63.04 -20.40
N LEU A 265 25.36 61.79 -20.70
CA LEU A 265 25.36 61.26 -22.06
C LEU A 265 23.94 60.98 -22.59
N VAL A 266 23.00 60.56 -21.73
CA VAL A 266 21.56 60.44 -22.06
C VAL A 266 20.96 61.80 -22.40
N THR A 267 21.19 62.81 -21.56
CA THR A 267 20.61 64.15 -21.77
C THR A 267 21.14 64.86 -23.02
N LEU A 268 22.36 64.52 -23.47
CA LEU A 268 22.95 65.01 -24.72
C LEU A 268 22.73 64.08 -25.93
N TRP A 269 22.07 62.94 -25.77
CA TRP A 269 22.04 61.86 -26.78
C TRP A 269 21.60 62.32 -28.17
N SER A 270 20.54 63.12 -28.25
CA SER A 270 20.00 63.68 -29.51
C SER A 270 20.91 64.71 -30.19
N SER A 271 21.93 65.21 -29.50
CA SER A 271 22.95 66.13 -30.03
C SER A 271 24.29 65.45 -30.37
N LEU A 272 24.45 64.17 -30.04
CA LEU A 272 25.65 63.39 -30.39
C LEU A 272 25.69 63.05 -31.88
N SER A 273 26.90 62.92 -32.43
CA SER A 273 27.04 62.42 -33.80
C SER A 273 26.57 60.95 -33.90
N PRO A 274 26.01 60.52 -35.06
CA PRO A 274 25.59 59.13 -35.24
C PRO A 274 26.71 58.09 -35.04
N LEU A 275 27.96 58.47 -35.30
CA LEU A 275 29.13 57.62 -35.02
C LEU A 275 29.44 57.55 -33.52
N THR A 276 29.27 58.64 -32.79
CA THR A 276 29.41 58.65 -31.32
C THR A 276 28.33 57.77 -30.67
N GLN A 277 27.09 57.87 -31.13
CA GLN A 277 25.98 57.00 -30.67
C GLN A 277 26.31 55.50 -30.92
N LYS A 278 26.81 55.17 -32.11
CA LYS A 278 27.26 53.81 -32.48
C LYS A 278 28.42 53.30 -31.63
N ALA A 279 29.40 54.16 -31.32
CA ALA A 279 30.52 53.80 -30.45
C ALA A 279 30.06 53.54 -29.00
N VAL A 280 29.08 54.30 -28.50
CA VAL A 280 28.48 54.09 -27.17
C VAL A 280 27.66 52.79 -27.13
N ALA A 281 26.91 52.48 -28.20
CA ALA A 281 26.22 51.19 -28.33
C ALA A 281 27.18 49.99 -28.32
N LEU A 282 28.33 50.13 -28.99
CA LEU A 282 29.38 49.10 -28.97
C LEU A 282 29.96 48.94 -27.55
N ALA A 283 30.27 50.03 -26.86
CA ALA A 283 30.78 49.99 -25.48
C ALA A 283 29.76 49.36 -24.52
N ALA A 284 28.48 49.69 -24.67
CA ALA A 284 27.37 49.07 -23.93
C ALA A 284 27.31 47.55 -24.15
N LYS A 285 27.39 47.09 -25.42
CA LYS A 285 27.34 45.67 -25.75
C LYS A 285 28.59 44.92 -25.28
N VAL A 286 29.77 45.54 -25.34
CA VAL A 286 31.01 44.97 -24.78
C VAL A 286 30.89 44.81 -23.26
N LYS A 287 30.31 45.80 -22.56
CA LYS A 287 30.11 45.72 -21.10
C LYS A 287 29.09 44.65 -20.71
N SER A 288 27.96 44.55 -21.42
CA SER A 288 26.98 43.48 -21.15
C SER A 288 27.57 42.09 -21.41
N LEU A 289 28.36 41.93 -22.47
CA LEU A 289 29.06 40.67 -22.77
C LEU A 289 30.14 40.32 -21.74
N GLU A 290 30.75 41.32 -21.08
CA GLU A 290 31.68 41.09 -19.97
C GLU A 290 30.94 40.53 -18.74
N GLU A 291 29.77 41.08 -18.42
CA GLU A 291 28.88 40.61 -17.35
C GLU A 291 28.31 39.21 -17.65
N ASP A 292 27.82 38.98 -18.88
CA ASP A 292 27.36 37.66 -19.34
C ASP A 292 28.49 36.61 -19.24
N LYS A 293 29.72 36.97 -19.62
CA LYS A 293 30.91 36.11 -19.50
C LYS A 293 31.20 35.76 -18.04
N ASP A 294 31.11 36.72 -17.12
CA ASP A 294 31.34 36.48 -15.70
C ASP A 294 30.24 35.59 -15.10
N HIS A 295 28.97 35.82 -15.45
CA HIS A 295 27.86 34.94 -15.08
C HIS A 295 28.01 33.52 -15.64
N LEU A 296 28.41 33.36 -16.90
CA LEU A 296 28.71 32.06 -17.50
C LEU A 296 29.90 31.37 -16.83
N THR A 297 30.93 32.13 -16.43
CA THR A 297 32.08 31.60 -15.71
C THR A 297 31.67 31.04 -14.34
N ILE A 298 30.83 31.77 -13.58
CA ILE A 298 30.27 31.30 -12.30
C ILE A 298 29.39 30.07 -12.50
N ASN A 299 28.51 30.08 -13.52
CA ASN A 299 27.65 28.94 -13.82
C ASN A 299 28.43 27.69 -14.21
N LEU A 300 29.54 27.84 -14.95
CA LEU A 300 30.42 26.73 -15.32
C LEU A 300 31.09 26.11 -14.07
N HIS A 301 31.68 26.93 -13.19
CA HIS A 301 32.29 26.42 -11.95
C HIS A 301 31.28 25.67 -11.08
N ARG A 302 30.06 26.21 -10.92
CA ARG A 302 28.98 25.52 -10.19
C ARG A 302 28.58 24.20 -10.86
N ALA A 303 28.48 24.15 -12.19
CA ALA A 303 28.18 22.92 -12.91
C ALA A 303 29.29 21.87 -12.77
N GLU A 304 30.56 22.29 -12.74
CA GLU A 304 31.71 21.42 -12.47
C GLU A 304 31.69 20.87 -11.02
N GLU A 305 31.34 21.70 -10.04
CA GLU A 305 31.13 21.29 -8.64
C GLU A 305 29.98 20.28 -8.50
N GLU A 306 28.82 20.55 -9.11
CA GLU A 306 27.66 19.64 -9.14
C GLU A 306 28.02 18.29 -9.78
N VAL A 307 28.78 18.30 -10.90
CA VAL A 307 29.28 17.07 -11.54
C VAL A 307 30.25 16.32 -10.63
N ASN A 308 31.13 16.99 -9.89
CA ASN A 308 32.03 16.33 -8.95
C ASN A 308 31.26 15.68 -7.79
N VAL A 309 30.30 16.37 -7.18
CA VAL A 309 29.44 15.80 -6.12
C VAL A 309 28.68 14.58 -6.63
N LEU A 310 28.04 14.68 -7.81
CA LEU A 310 27.35 13.54 -8.44
C LEU A 310 28.29 12.38 -8.78
N PHE A 311 29.54 12.65 -9.14
CA PHE A 311 30.55 11.62 -9.37
C PHE A 311 30.94 10.89 -8.08
N GLU A 312 31.14 11.62 -6.98
CA GLU A 312 31.39 11.05 -5.65
C GLU A 312 30.22 10.20 -5.15
N GLU A 313 28.98 10.70 -5.26
CA GLU A 313 27.77 9.95 -4.92
C GLU A 313 27.63 8.66 -5.75
N ASN A 314 27.88 8.74 -7.07
CA ASN A 314 27.86 7.55 -7.94
C ASN A 314 28.94 6.53 -7.55
N ASN A 315 30.12 6.96 -7.11
CA ASN A 315 31.15 6.05 -6.62
C ASN A 315 30.74 5.34 -5.32
N VAL A 316 30.14 6.06 -4.37
CA VAL A 316 29.60 5.47 -3.13
C VAL A 316 28.48 4.47 -3.44
N LEU A 317 27.54 4.85 -4.31
CA LEU A 317 26.45 3.96 -4.75
C LEU A 317 26.96 2.73 -5.54
N ASN A 318 28.05 2.87 -6.29
CA ASN A 318 28.68 1.76 -7.02
C ASN A 318 29.33 0.75 -6.05
N GLU A 319 30.06 1.21 -5.04
CA GLU A 319 30.61 0.31 -4.01
C GLU A 319 29.51 -0.35 -3.16
N GLU A 320 28.44 0.37 -2.83
CA GLU A 320 27.29 -0.22 -2.13
C GLU A 320 26.58 -1.26 -3.00
N ASN A 321 26.37 -1.00 -4.29
CA ASN A 321 25.83 -1.99 -5.24
C ASN A 321 26.73 -3.24 -5.32
N LYS A 322 28.07 -3.08 -5.39
CA LYS A 322 29.01 -4.21 -5.33
C LYS A 322 28.88 -4.98 -4.01
N ARG A 323 28.70 -4.29 -2.88
CA ARG A 323 28.49 -4.89 -1.55
C ARG A 323 27.21 -5.71 -1.50
N LEU A 324 26.09 -5.14 -1.93
CA LEU A 324 24.79 -5.79 -2.00
C LEU A 324 24.80 -7.00 -2.94
N MET A 325 25.41 -6.89 -4.13
CA MET A 325 25.56 -8.04 -5.03
C MET A 325 26.35 -9.18 -4.38
N ARG A 326 27.48 -8.89 -3.71
CA ARG A 326 28.24 -9.90 -2.95
C ARG A 326 27.39 -10.53 -1.84
N GLN A 327 26.54 -9.77 -1.15
CA GLN A 327 25.63 -10.28 -0.14
C GLN A 327 24.54 -11.19 -0.73
N CYS A 328 23.86 -10.76 -1.80
CA CYS A 328 22.86 -11.55 -2.53
C CYS A 328 23.43 -12.89 -3.05
N TYR A 329 24.70 -12.91 -3.50
CA TYR A 329 25.38 -14.15 -3.86
C TYR A 329 25.63 -15.06 -2.64
N ARG A 330 26.09 -14.52 -1.50
CA ARG A 330 26.27 -15.31 -0.26
C ARG A 330 24.95 -15.89 0.26
N GLU A 331 23.87 -15.13 0.26
CA GLU A 331 22.54 -15.58 0.72
C GLU A 331 21.99 -16.71 -0.16
N LYS A 332 22.16 -16.61 -1.49
CA LYS A 332 21.80 -17.69 -2.42
C LYS A 332 22.58 -18.98 -2.20
N HIS A 333 23.86 -18.89 -1.80
CA HIS A 333 24.69 -20.08 -1.53
C HIS A 333 24.50 -20.67 -0.13
N ASN A 334 24.08 -19.87 0.87
CA ASN A 334 23.81 -20.38 2.22
C ASN A 334 22.48 -21.14 2.34
N ASN A 335 21.50 -20.86 1.49
CA ASN A 335 20.20 -21.58 1.46
C ASN A 335 20.26 -22.98 0.79
N GLY A 336 21.46 -23.49 0.50
CA GLY A 336 21.68 -24.75 -0.22
C GLY A 336 21.89 -26.01 0.65
N SER A 337 21.79 -25.93 1.98
CA SER A 337 22.10 -27.07 2.87
C SER A 337 21.19 -27.19 4.09
N SER A 338 19.97 -27.70 3.86
CA SER A 338 19.14 -28.38 4.87
C SER A 338 18.14 -29.27 4.14
N GLY A 339 18.11 -30.57 4.44
CA GLY A 339 17.48 -31.59 3.59
C GLY A 339 15.98 -31.83 3.82
N GLY A 340 15.34 -32.48 2.85
CA GLY A 340 13.95 -32.94 2.97
C GLY A 340 13.45 -33.67 1.72
N THR A 341 13.59 -34.99 1.69
CA THR A 341 13.03 -35.86 0.64
C THR A 341 11.54 -36.15 0.87
N ALA A 342 10.67 -35.77 -0.07
CA ALA A 342 9.36 -36.40 -0.25
C ALA A 342 8.84 -36.23 -1.70
N SER A 343 8.16 -37.26 -2.21
CA SER A 343 7.64 -37.32 -3.59
C SER A 343 6.29 -36.62 -3.74
N GLY A 344 6.07 -35.93 -4.87
CA GLY A 344 4.79 -35.30 -5.20
C GLY A 344 4.68 -34.84 -6.65
N LYS A 345 4.23 -35.71 -7.56
CA LYS A 345 3.96 -35.35 -8.97
C LYS A 345 2.79 -34.36 -9.06
N GLY A 346 3.04 -33.13 -9.50
CA GLY A 346 2.00 -32.12 -9.74
C GLY A 346 2.34 -31.15 -10.89
N LYS A 347 1.90 -31.46 -12.11
CA LYS A 347 2.00 -30.52 -13.26
C LYS A 347 1.01 -29.35 -13.10
N ARG A 348 1.46 -28.12 -12.81
CA ARG A 348 0.77 -26.88 -13.24
C ARG A 348 1.75 -25.72 -13.57
N LYS A 349 1.68 -25.32 -14.85
CA LYS A 349 2.13 -24.12 -15.56
C LYS A 349 2.89 -23.01 -14.80
N CYS A 350 4.03 -22.61 -15.35
CA CYS A 350 4.68 -21.32 -15.07
C CYS A 350 3.80 -20.12 -15.44
N SER A 351 4.01 -18.99 -14.77
CA SER A 351 3.69 -17.65 -15.25
C SER A 351 4.71 -16.68 -14.65
N PRO A 352 5.48 -15.93 -15.44
CA PRO A 352 6.46 -14.98 -14.92
C PRO A 352 5.76 -13.69 -14.51
N LYS A 353 5.61 -13.45 -13.21
CA LYS A 353 5.35 -12.09 -12.70
C LYS A 353 6.68 -11.47 -12.30
N MET A 354 7.05 -10.41 -13.00
CA MET A 354 8.12 -9.51 -12.57
C MET A 354 7.66 -8.79 -11.31
N SER A 355 8.46 -8.86 -10.25
CA SER A 355 8.30 -8.06 -9.04
C SER A 355 9.67 -7.52 -8.63
N SER A 356 10.00 -6.33 -9.12
CA SER A 356 11.03 -5.50 -8.49
C SER A 356 10.43 -4.75 -7.31
N PRO A 357 11.22 -4.52 -6.26
CA PRO A 357 11.04 -3.38 -5.39
C PRO A 357 12.31 -2.52 -5.39
N VAL A 358 12.23 -1.37 -6.05
CA VAL A 358 13.14 -0.24 -5.79
C VAL A 358 12.29 0.85 -5.16
N GLU A 359 12.20 0.83 -3.83
CA GLU A 359 11.68 1.96 -3.08
C GLU A 359 12.78 3.01 -2.89
N LYS A 360 12.98 3.84 -3.91
CA LYS A 360 13.59 5.16 -3.67
C LYS A 360 12.48 6.08 -3.16
N LYS A 361 12.51 6.38 -1.85
CA LYS A 361 11.77 7.52 -1.31
C LYS A 361 12.28 8.79 -1.97
N ILE A 362 11.46 9.39 -2.83
CA ILE A 362 11.69 10.76 -3.31
C ILE A 362 11.07 11.66 -2.24
N ASP A 363 11.91 12.31 -1.43
CA ASP A 363 11.44 13.41 -0.60
C ASP A 363 11.02 14.56 -1.52
N SER A 364 9.80 15.04 -1.33
CA SER A 364 9.18 16.08 -2.17
C SER A 364 8.62 17.20 -1.30
N SER A 365 9.39 17.56 -0.27
CA SER A 365 9.12 18.68 0.62
C SER A 365 9.74 19.98 0.11
N ASP A 366 9.36 20.42 -1.09
CA ASP A 366 9.20 21.85 -1.37
C ASP A 366 8.50 22.12 -2.72
N VAL A 367 8.08 23.38 -2.93
CA VAL A 367 7.29 23.87 -4.08
C VAL A 367 5.87 23.28 -4.15
N ASN A 368 5.12 23.41 -3.05
CA ASN A 368 3.68 23.17 -3.05
C ASN A 368 2.90 24.43 -3.51
N MET A 369 3.01 24.75 -4.81
CA MET A 369 2.11 25.69 -5.48
C MET A 369 1.12 24.89 -6.31
N LEU A 370 -0.11 24.73 -5.78
CA LEU A 370 -1.23 24.17 -6.54
C LEU A 370 -1.55 25.14 -7.70
N ARG A 371 -1.08 24.80 -8.91
CA ARG A 371 -1.37 25.56 -10.12
C ARG A 371 -2.88 25.53 -10.37
N GLN A 372 -3.47 26.70 -10.60
CA GLN A 372 -4.86 26.80 -11.07
C GLN A 372 -4.89 26.62 -12.60
N PRO A 373 -5.94 26.00 -13.16
CA PRO A 373 -6.10 25.90 -14.61
C PRO A 373 -6.12 27.30 -15.24
N LEU A 374 -5.58 27.41 -16.45
CA LEU A 374 -5.63 28.67 -17.19
C LEU A 374 -7.09 29.04 -17.45
N SER A 375 -7.55 30.13 -16.81
CA SER A 375 -8.86 30.69 -17.11
C SER A 375 -8.88 31.17 -18.57
N PRO A 376 -10.00 31.02 -19.31
CA PRO A 376 -10.12 31.60 -20.64
C PRO A 376 -9.79 33.09 -20.58
N LEU A 377 -8.70 33.49 -21.26
CA LEU A 377 -8.21 34.86 -21.20
C LEU A 377 -9.28 35.77 -21.79
N GLN A 378 -9.88 36.62 -20.94
CA GLN A 378 -10.97 37.50 -21.36
C GLN A 378 -10.54 38.34 -22.56
N PHE A 379 -11.39 38.36 -23.59
CA PHE A 379 -11.19 39.13 -24.80
C PHE A 379 -10.94 40.60 -24.47
N ASN A 380 -9.69 41.05 -24.57
CA ASN A 380 -9.35 42.46 -24.63
C ASN A 380 -9.74 43.01 -26.01
N SER A 381 -11.04 43.25 -26.19
CA SER A 381 -11.57 44.02 -27.33
C SER A 381 -11.65 45.50 -26.94
N PRO A 382 -11.00 46.42 -27.67
CA PRO A 382 -10.87 47.82 -27.24
C PRO A 382 -12.06 48.68 -27.68
N GLU A 383 -13.23 48.51 -27.05
CA GLU A 383 -14.36 49.43 -27.27
C GLU A 383 -15.25 49.63 -26.04
N SER A 384 -16.01 50.73 -26.02
CA SER A 384 -16.86 51.22 -24.91
C SER A 384 -16.17 51.81 -23.67
N ARG A 385 -15.47 52.94 -23.88
CA ARG A 385 -15.50 54.04 -22.89
C ARG A 385 -16.86 54.77 -22.95
N MET A 386 -17.94 54.21 -22.42
CA MET A 386 -19.19 54.98 -22.29
C MET A 386 -19.91 54.77 -20.94
N HIS A 387 -20.05 55.90 -20.23
CA HIS A 387 -21.08 56.23 -19.26
C HIS A 387 -21.16 55.42 -17.95
N LYS A 388 -20.61 56.01 -16.89
CA LYS A 388 -21.20 55.94 -15.54
C LYS A 388 -22.17 57.11 -15.35
N GLN A 389 -23.39 56.81 -14.93
CA GLN A 389 -24.11 57.56 -13.91
C GLN A 389 -24.20 56.66 -12.67
#